data_AF-A0A8H9WTS1-F1
#
_entry.id   AF-A0A8H9WTS1-F1
#
_cell.length_a   1.000
_cell.length_b   1.000
_cell.length_c   1.000
_cell.angle_alpha   90.00
_cell.angle_beta   90.00
_cell.angle_gamma   90.00
#
_symmetry.space_group_name_H-M   'P 1'
#
loop_
_entity.id
_entity.type
_entity.pdbx_description
1 polymer ?
#
loop_
_entity_poly.entity_id
_entity_poly.type
_entity_poly.pdbx_seq_one_letter_code
_entity_poly.pdbx_strand_id
1 'polypeptide(L)'
;MPFEKTTFLPPGDPELARELLNELIHEELKVLMLVLGSSDDARILAERGNKSAGAINEPFSVVWIRAPEAVDDVLAGLQDPRGLLVEGALGIVLTFNDEIHTVFTSLPSSLKILSAFVNAGKL
;
A
#
# COMPACT_ATOMS: atom_id res chain seq x y z
N MET A 1 9.19 21.79 0.39
CA MET A 1 8.92 20.85 -0.72
C MET A 1 7.77 19.97 -0.26
N PRO A 2 6.68 19.81 -1.03
CA PRO A 2 5.68 18.81 -0.66
C PRO A 2 6.39 17.46 -0.78
N PHE A 3 6.59 16.78 0.35
CA PHE A 3 7.09 15.42 0.34
C PHE A 3 6.13 14.60 -0.52
N GLU A 4 6.60 14.10 -1.66
CA GLU A 4 5.85 13.08 -2.40
C GLU A 4 5.85 11.83 -1.50
N LYS A 5 4.77 11.62 -0.74
CA LYS A 5 4.60 10.49 0.20
C LYS A 5 4.23 9.19 -0.52
N THR A 6 4.22 9.22 -1.85
CA THR A 6 3.91 8.08 -2.71
C THR A 6 5.18 7.60 -3.37
N THR A 7 5.61 6.39 -3.03
CA THR A 7 6.72 5.72 -3.70
C THR A 7 6.18 4.98 -4.92
N PHE A 8 6.79 5.21 -6.07
CA PHE A 8 6.44 4.50 -7.31
C PHE A 8 7.48 3.41 -7.54
N LEU A 9 7.05 2.15 -7.61
CA LEU A 9 7.97 1.08 -7.96
C LEU A 9 8.33 1.14 -9.47
N PRO A 10 9.60 0.87 -9.83
CA PRO A 10 10.06 0.88 -11.20
C PRO A 10 9.42 -0.28 -11.97
N PRO A 11 8.52 -0.04 -12.95
CA PRO A 11 7.82 -1.12 -13.63
C PRO A 11 8.70 -1.89 -14.63
N GLY A 12 9.86 -1.34 -15.00
CA GLY A 12 10.79 -1.93 -15.95
C GLY A 12 11.93 -2.74 -15.31
N ASP A 13 11.97 -2.82 -13.98
CA ASP A 13 13.02 -3.51 -13.24
C ASP A 13 12.40 -4.32 -12.08
N PRO A 14 11.99 -5.58 -12.34
CA PRO A 14 11.34 -6.42 -11.33
C PRO A 14 12.25 -6.77 -10.15
N GLU A 15 13.56 -6.87 -10.34
CA GLU A 15 14.50 -7.14 -9.24
C GLU A 15 14.53 -5.94 -8.29
N LEU A 16 14.77 -4.74 -8.84
CA LEU A 16 14.78 -3.52 -8.05
C LEU A 16 13.41 -3.23 -7.40
N ALA A 17 12.30 -3.49 -8.11
CA ALA A 17 10.96 -3.31 -7.55
C ALA A 17 10.71 -4.21 -6.34
N ARG A 18 11.19 -5.46 -6.38
CA ARG A 18 11.10 -6.40 -5.26
C ARG A 18 11.95 -5.98 -4.08
N GLU A 19 13.21 -5.60 -4.33
CA GLU A 19 14.12 -5.11 -3.28
C GLU A 19 13.52 -3.90 -2.56
N LEU A 20 13.08 -2.89 -3.32
CA LEU A 20 12.45 -1.69 -2.76
C LEU A 20 11.18 -2.01 -1.98
N LEU A 21 10.33 -2.92 -2.49
CA LEU A 21 9.09 -3.27 -1.78
C LEU A 21 9.40 -3.97 -0.45
N ASN A 22 10.36 -4.90 -0.43
CA ASN A 22 10.78 -5.58 0.79
C ASN A 22 11.35 -4.60 1.82
N GLU A 23 12.19 -3.65 1.40
CA GLU A 23 12.74 -2.60 2.27
C GLU A 23 11.62 -1.75 2.87
N LEU A 24 10.67 -1.31 2.03
CA LEU A 24 9.55 -0.46 2.45
C LEU A 24 8.59 -1.16 3.42
N ILE A 25 8.45 -2.49 3.33
CA ILE A 25 7.64 -3.28 4.25
C ILE A 25 8.42 -3.50 5.55
N HIS A 26 9.61 -4.09 5.48
CA HIS A 26 10.25 -4.69 6.66
C HIS A 26 11.23 -3.77 7.41
N GLU A 27 11.78 -2.72 6.78
CA GLU A 27 12.85 -1.92 7.40
C GLU A 27 12.35 -0.64 8.07
N GLU A 28 11.14 -0.19 7.74
CA GLU A 28 10.57 1.06 8.26
C GLU A 28 9.31 0.81 9.10
N LEU A 29 9.28 1.34 10.33
CA LEU A 29 8.11 1.26 11.21
C LEU A 29 7.02 2.24 10.74
N LYS A 30 6.23 1.85 9.75
CA LYS A 30 5.17 2.67 9.14
C LYS A 30 3.92 1.86 8.79
N VAL A 31 2.78 2.54 8.70
CA VAL A 31 1.58 1.94 8.09
C VAL A 31 1.68 2.14 6.59
N LEU A 32 1.74 1.03 5.84
CA LEU A 32 1.96 1.06 4.41
C LEU A 32 0.67 0.78 3.65
N MET A 33 0.35 1.60 2.66
CA MET A 33 -0.70 1.29 1.70
C MET A 33 -0.09 0.91 0.35
N LEU A 34 -0.26 -0.34 -0.04
CA LEU A 34 0.08 -0.82 -1.38
C LEU A 34 -1.10 -0.57 -2.31
N VAL A 35 -0.86 0.06 -3.44
CA VAL A 35 -1.84 0.27 -4.50
C VAL A 35 -1.41 -0.54 -5.71
N LEU A 36 -2.32 -1.36 -6.24
CA LEU A 36 -1.99 -2.38 -7.23
C LEU A 36 -2.55 -2.02 -8.61
N GLY A 37 -1.73 -2.22 -9.63
CA GLY A 37 -2.09 -2.06 -11.03
C GLY A 37 -2.01 -0.62 -11.54
N SER A 38 -2.32 -0.46 -12.82
CA SER A 38 -2.18 0.81 -13.56
C SER A 38 -3.51 1.39 -14.03
N SER A 39 -4.64 0.85 -13.56
CA SER A 39 -5.98 1.34 -13.90
C SER A 39 -6.22 2.78 -13.38
N ASP A 40 -7.22 3.45 -13.94
CA ASP A 40 -7.64 4.77 -13.43
C ASP A 40 -8.08 4.70 -11.96
N ASP A 41 -8.73 3.60 -11.56
CA ASP A 41 -9.10 3.38 -10.16
C ASP A 41 -7.86 3.27 -9.26
N ALA A 42 -6.81 2.58 -9.71
CA ALA A 42 -5.55 2.48 -8.96
C ALA A 42 -4.89 3.86 -8.84
N ARG A 43 -4.86 4.63 -9.91
CA ARG A 43 -4.36 6.02 -9.89
C ARG A 43 -5.14 6.89 -8.90
N ILE A 44 -6.47 6.87 -8.97
CA ILE A 44 -7.33 7.66 -8.07
C ILE A 44 -7.13 7.18 -6.62
N LEU A 45 -6.95 5.89 -6.40
CA LEU A 45 -6.67 5.34 -5.07
C LEU A 45 -5.33 5.82 -4.53
N ALA A 46 -4.26 5.78 -5.32
CA ALA A 46 -2.95 6.31 -4.93
C ALA A 46 -3.03 7.80 -4.59
N GLU A 47 -3.72 8.60 -5.41
CA GLU A 47 -3.93 10.03 -5.15
C GLU A 47 -4.71 10.28 -3.85
N ARG A 48 -5.76 9.50 -3.58
CA ARG A 48 -6.56 9.60 -2.34
C ARG A 48 -5.76 9.12 -1.13
N GLY A 49 -5.00 8.03 -1.26
CA GLY A 49 -4.08 7.52 -0.26
C GLY A 49 -3.07 8.57 0.14
N ASN A 50 -2.42 9.20 -0.84
CA ASN A 50 -1.43 10.25 -0.62
C ASN A 50 -2.01 11.45 0.15
N LYS A 51 -3.23 11.87 -0.21
CA LYS A 51 -3.96 12.94 0.50
C LYS A 51 -4.29 12.56 1.94
N SER A 52 -4.73 11.31 2.16
CA SER A 52 -5.09 10.81 3.50
C SER A 52 -3.87 10.61 4.41
N ALA A 53 -2.77 10.09 3.86
CA ALA A 53 -1.46 9.98 4.53
C ALA A 53 -0.85 11.36 4.88
N GLY A 54 -1.37 12.42 4.25
CA GLY A 54 -1.02 13.82 4.49
C GLY A 54 -1.60 14.44 5.77
N ALA A 55 -2.69 13.88 6.32
CA ALA A 55 -3.56 14.60 7.24
C ALA A 55 -3.22 14.46 8.73
N ILE A 56 -2.31 13.56 9.11
CA ILE A 56 -2.00 13.24 10.51
C ILE A 56 -0.47 13.10 10.62
N ASN A 57 0.11 13.53 11.74
CA ASN A 57 1.55 13.46 12.08
C ASN A 57 2.09 12.02 12.23
N GLU A 58 1.61 11.08 11.42
CA GLU A 58 1.89 9.65 11.53
C GLU A 58 2.60 9.13 10.27
N PRO A 59 3.43 8.08 10.40
CA PRO A 59 4.23 7.50 9.32
C PRO A 59 3.33 6.67 8.39
N PHE A 60 2.50 7.35 7.60
CA PHE A 60 1.68 6.72 6.58
C PHE A 60 2.35 6.91 5.22
N SER A 61 2.60 5.80 4.52
CA SER A 61 3.21 5.82 3.18
C SER A 61 2.32 5.08 2.19
N VAL A 62 2.33 5.56 0.95
CA VAL A 62 1.65 4.90 -0.17
C VAL A 62 2.70 4.37 -1.12
N VAL A 63 2.58 3.11 -1.54
CA VAL A 63 3.43 2.50 -2.56
C VAL A 63 2.54 2.13 -3.71
N TRP A 64 2.83 2.69 -4.88
CA TRP A 64 2.09 2.37 -6.10
C TRP A 64 2.87 1.39 -6.96
N ILE A 65 2.32 0.18 -7.06
CA ILE A 65 2.84 -0.98 -7.76
C ILE A 65 2.08 -1.12 -9.08
N ARG A 66 2.55 -0.45 -10.13
CA ARG A 66 1.86 -0.41 -11.44
C ARG A 66 1.87 -1.74 -12.19
N ALA A 67 2.84 -2.60 -11.88
CA ALA A 67 3.00 -3.96 -12.38
C ALA A 67 3.08 -4.93 -11.19
N PRO A 68 1.95 -5.30 -10.55
CA PRO A 68 1.93 -6.21 -9.40
C PRO A 68 2.63 -7.54 -9.68
N GLU A 69 2.57 -8.02 -10.92
CA GLU A 69 3.20 -9.25 -11.38
C GLU A 69 4.72 -9.27 -11.18
N ALA A 70 5.37 -8.09 -11.09
CA ALA A 70 6.79 -7.97 -10.84
C ALA A 70 7.17 -8.28 -9.39
N VAL A 71 6.20 -8.28 -8.47
CA VAL A 71 6.37 -8.43 -7.01
C VAL A 71 5.37 -9.42 -6.40
N ASP A 72 4.77 -10.29 -7.22
CA ASP A 72 3.76 -11.27 -6.77
C ASP A 72 4.29 -12.19 -5.66
N ASP A 73 5.59 -12.52 -5.70
CA ASP A 73 6.28 -13.30 -4.67
C ASP A 73 6.30 -12.57 -3.31
N VAL A 74 6.56 -11.26 -3.32
CA VAL A 74 6.53 -10.42 -2.11
C VAL A 74 5.09 -10.30 -1.60
N LEU A 75 4.12 -10.07 -2.48
CA LEU A 75 2.70 -9.98 -2.12
C LEU A 75 2.17 -11.28 -1.51
N ALA A 76 2.61 -12.43 -2.04
CA ALA A 76 2.26 -13.75 -1.51
C ALA A 76 2.92 -14.04 -0.15
N GLY A 77 4.02 -13.35 0.18
CA GLY A 77 4.72 -13.47 1.46
C GLY A 77 4.15 -12.60 2.59
N LEU A 78 3.19 -11.72 2.28
CA LEU A 78 2.56 -10.84 3.28
C LEU A 78 1.84 -11.64 4.37
N GLN A 79 1.93 -11.17 5.61
CA GLN A 79 1.23 -11.82 6.72
C GLN A 79 -0.27 -11.52 6.65
N ASP A 80 -1.07 -12.55 6.40
CA ASP A 80 -2.52 -12.44 6.32
C ASP A 80 -3.22 -13.33 7.35
N PRO A 81 -3.13 -13.00 8.66
CA PRO A 81 -3.70 -13.83 9.73
C PRO A 81 -5.24 -13.96 9.64
N ARG A 82 -5.89 -13.12 8.83
CA ARG A 82 -7.34 -13.05 8.68
C ARG A 82 -7.84 -13.51 7.31
N GLY A 83 -6.95 -13.89 6.38
CA GLY A 83 -7.31 -14.34 5.03
C GLY A 83 -8.07 -13.26 4.23
N LEU A 84 -7.65 -12.00 4.34
CA LEU A 84 -8.27 -10.86 3.66
C LEU A 84 -7.81 -10.67 2.22
N LEU A 85 -6.62 -11.17 1.87
CA LEU A 85 -6.07 -11.03 0.53
C LEU A 85 -6.90 -11.83 -0.46
N VAL A 86 -7.39 -11.15 -1.49
CA VAL A 86 -8.22 -11.72 -2.54
C VAL A 86 -7.72 -11.29 -3.91
N GLU A 87 -7.98 -12.13 -4.91
CA GLU A 87 -7.70 -11.80 -6.30
C GLU A 87 -8.46 -10.53 -6.71
N GLY A 88 -7.80 -9.65 -7.49
CA GLY A 88 -8.37 -8.38 -7.89
C GLY A 88 -8.33 -7.29 -6.82
N ALA A 89 -7.51 -7.43 -5.79
CA ALA A 89 -7.22 -6.35 -4.86
C ALA A 89 -6.70 -5.11 -5.62
N LEU A 90 -7.31 -3.96 -5.36
CA LEU A 90 -6.91 -2.65 -5.85
C LEU A 90 -5.93 -1.96 -4.89
N GLY A 91 -6.04 -2.25 -3.59
CA GLY A 91 -5.08 -1.79 -2.61
C GLY A 91 -5.14 -2.55 -1.29
N ILE A 92 -4.02 -2.56 -0.59
CA ILE A 92 -3.78 -3.30 0.65
C ILE A 92 -3.21 -2.30 1.66
N VAL A 93 -3.67 -2.35 2.90
CA VAL A 93 -3.11 -1.58 4.01
C VAL A 93 -2.47 -2.54 4.99
N LEU A 94 -1.18 -2.33 5.28
CA LEU A 94 -0.38 -3.08 6.24
C LEU A 94 -0.29 -2.34 7.58
N THR A 95 -0.28 -3.08 8.69
CA THR A 95 0.04 -2.54 10.03
C THR A 95 1.54 -2.27 10.17
N PHE A 96 1.97 -1.83 11.36
CA PHE A 96 3.39 -1.70 11.71
C PHE A 96 4.16 -3.03 11.81
N ASN A 97 3.43 -4.14 11.87
CA ASN A 97 4.00 -5.49 11.99
C ASN A 97 3.90 -6.27 10.66
N ASP A 98 3.75 -5.55 9.54
CA ASP A 98 3.66 -6.11 8.18
C ASP A 98 2.44 -7.02 7.94
N GLU A 99 1.42 -6.89 8.78
CA GLU A 99 0.18 -7.67 8.65
C GLU A 99 -0.84 -6.95 7.78
N ILE A 100 -1.52 -7.71 6.91
CA ILE A 100 -2.63 -7.21 6.11
C ILE A 100 -3.76 -6.78 7.05
N HIS A 101 -3.96 -5.46 7.14
CA HIS A 101 -5.05 -4.86 7.90
C HIS A 101 -6.35 -4.76 7.07
N THR A 102 -6.23 -4.24 5.85
CA THR A 102 -7.38 -3.89 5.00
C THR A 102 -7.08 -4.23 3.55
N VAL A 103 -8.08 -4.74 2.82
CA VAL A 103 -8.01 -4.91 1.37
C VAL A 103 -9.17 -4.17 0.72
N PHE A 104 -8.87 -3.40 -0.32
CA PHE A 104 -9.85 -2.73 -1.17
C PHE A 104 -9.92 -3.46 -2.51
N THR A 105 -11.10 -3.96 -2.88
CA THR A 105 -11.36 -4.59 -4.20
C THR A 105 -12.02 -3.63 -5.20
N SER A 106 -12.34 -2.42 -4.75
CA SER A 106 -12.96 -1.36 -5.53
C SER A 106 -12.57 -0.01 -4.94
N LEU A 107 -12.75 1.08 -5.68
CA LEU A 107 -12.32 2.41 -5.26
C LEU A 107 -13.04 2.88 -3.98
N PRO A 108 -12.37 2.97 -2.82
CA PRO A 108 -12.99 3.42 -1.58
C PRO A 108 -13.13 4.95 -1.51
N SER A 109 -14.01 5.44 -0.64
CA SER A 109 -14.07 6.86 -0.29
C SER A 109 -12.86 7.29 0.54
N SER A 110 -12.51 8.58 0.52
CA SER A 110 -11.36 9.10 1.30
C SER A 110 -11.48 8.83 2.80
N LEU A 111 -12.70 8.87 3.35
CA LEU A 111 -12.94 8.57 4.77
C LEU A 111 -12.68 7.10 5.11
N LYS A 112 -12.99 6.16 4.19
CA LYS A 112 -12.66 4.74 4.36
C LYS A 112 -11.15 4.53 4.35
N ILE A 113 -10.43 5.21 3.45
CA ILE A 113 -8.97 5.16 3.38
C ILE A 113 -8.35 5.68 4.68
N LEU A 114 -8.78 6.85 5.15
CA LEU A 114 -8.30 7.42 6.41
C LEU A 114 -8.57 6.50 7.61
N SER A 115 -9.78 5.94 7.69
CA SER A 115 -10.12 4.99 8.76
C SER A 115 -9.25 3.73 8.71
N ALA A 116 -8.88 3.26 7.51
CA ALA A 116 -8.00 2.10 7.37
C ALA A 116 -6.61 2.40 7.91
N PHE A 117 -6.03 3.56 7.57
CA PHE A 117 -4.74 4.00 8.11
C PHE A 117 -4.77 4.12 9.65
N VAL A 118 -5.74 4.86 10.19
CA VAL A 118 -5.86 5.09 11.64
C VAL A 118 -6.07 3.80 12.42
N ASN A 119 -6.82 2.83 11.88
CA ASN A 119 -7.04 1.56 12.56
C ASN A 119 -5.84 0.63 12.45
N ALA A 120 -5.15 0.61 11.32
CA ALA A 120 -3.91 -0.14 11.14
C ALA A 120 -2.79 0.37 12.05
N GLY A 121 -2.74 1.69 12.31
CA GLY A 121 -1.77 2.30 13.23
C GLY A 121 -2.08 2.12 14.72
N LYS A 122 -3.18 1.45 15.10
CA LYS A 122 -3.51 1.14 16.50
C LYS A 122 -3.11 -0.28 16.92
N LEU A 123 -2.67 -1.09 15.97
CA LEU A 123 -2.27 -2.49 16.12
C LEU A 123 -0.75 -2.59 16.04
#